data_AF-A0AAE5F058-F1
#
_entry.id   AF-A0AAE5F058-F1
#
_cell.length_a   1.000
_cell.length_b   1.000
_cell.length_c   1.000
_cell.angle_alpha   90.00
_cell.angle_beta   90.00
_cell.angle_gamma   90.00
#
_symmetry.space_group_name_H-M   'P 1'
#
loop_
_entity.id
_entity.type
_entity.pdbx_description
1 polymer ?
#
loop_
_entity_poly.entity_id
_entity_poly.type
_entity_poly.pdbx_seq_one_letter_code
_entity_poly.pdbx_strand_id
1 'polypeptide(L)'
;MEYSTGELAKACEVSVRTVQYYDQKGLLKPSRVEHNRRVYSEADKTQLESIVLLKSMGVSLQEIHHILNESEDTATLKVLLKKKEVELEKVLTQTKQKLERLQKLDELVGNDSTGLLANAHHFEQLSSRMDQMSQIRRNMLITGIAVGSYQVSALVRALTKKDWKIWAKAIPFRVLVAAGLTAYYYQNVSYVCPNCQTVFKPKLSHMIFANHTFKTRKLTCPNCGETHYCIEVADNNKLI
;
A
#
# COMPACT_ATOMS: atom_id res chain seq x y z
N MET A 1 -0.50 49.59 -12.01
CA MET A 1 -0.98 50.26 -10.79
C MET A 1 -0.13 49.80 -9.62
N GLU A 2 -0.33 50.39 -8.44
CA GLU A 2 0.41 50.05 -7.24
C GLU A 2 -0.59 49.65 -6.15
N TYR A 3 -0.22 48.66 -5.33
CA TYR A 3 -1.07 48.08 -4.31
C TYR A 3 -0.39 48.16 -2.95
N SER A 4 -1.10 48.63 -1.93
CA SER A 4 -0.73 48.36 -0.55
C SER A 4 -0.95 46.87 -0.21
N THR A 5 -0.37 46.38 0.90
CA THR A 5 -0.57 44.99 1.35
C THR A 5 -2.05 44.62 1.45
N GLY A 6 -2.90 45.54 1.92
CA GLY A 6 -4.34 45.31 2.06
C GLY A 6 -5.08 45.25 0.73
N GLU A 7 -4.76 46.17 -0.19
CA GLU A 7 -5.34 46.18 -1.53
C GLU A 7 -4.92 44.96 -2.34
N LEU A 8 -3.65 44.56 -2.24
CA LEU A 8 -3.15 43.36 -2.90
C LEU A 8 -3.83 42.10 -2.35
N ALA A 9 -3.95 42.00 -1.02
CA ALA A 9 -4.64 40.88 -0.37
C ALA A 9 -6.10 40.76 -0.85
N LYS A 10 -6.81 41.89 -0.93
CA LYS A 10 -8.18 41.96 -1.43
C LYS A 10 -8.27 41.60 -2.91
N ALA A 11 -7.34 42.06 -3.73
CA ALA A 11 -7.32 41.79 -5.17
C ALA A 11 -7.09 40.30 -5.49
N CYS A 12 -6.30 39.59 -4.69
CA CYS A 12 -6.00 38.17 -4.87
C CYS A 12 -6.83 37.25 -3.95
N GLU A 13 -7.87 37.77 -3.28
CA GLU A 13 -8.76 37.03 -2.37
C GLU A 13 -8.03 36.25 -1.25
N VAL A 14 -6.94 36.82 -0.73
CA VAL A 14 -6.16 36.25 0.38
C VAL A 14 -6.19 37.15 1.60
N SER A 15 -5.82 36.60 2.75
CA SER A 15 -5.65 37.42 3.96
C SER A 15 -4.40 38.30 3.85
N VAL A 16 -4.42 39.46 4.50
CA VAL A 16 -3.23 40.32 4.67
C VAL A 16 -2.07 39.53 5.30
N ARG A 17 -2.39 38.63 6.23
CA ARG A 17 -1.42 37.73 6.88
C ARG A 17 -0.73 36.81 5.87
N THR A 18 -1.45 36.34 4.84
CA THR A 18 -0.89 35.50 3.78
C THR A 18 0.16 36.27 2.96
N VAL A 19 -0.15 37.52 2.57
CA VAL A 19 0.79 38.37 1.84
C VAL A 19 2.03 38.66 2.67
N GLN A 20 1.86 39.02 3.95
CA GLN A 20 2.96 39.23 4.89
C GLN A 20 3.80 37.97 5.10
N TYR A 21 3.15 36.80 5.17
CA TYR A 21 3.83 35.53 5.32
C TYR A 21 4.68 35.18 4.09
N TYR A 22 4.16 35.41 2.88
CA TYR A 22 4.93 35.20 1.64
C TYR A 22 6.09 36.18 1.50
N ASP A 23 5.93 37.43 1.94
CA ASP A 23 7.03 38.39 2.06
C ASP A 23 8.10 37.93 3.04
N GLN A 24 7.72 37.51 4.26
CA GLN A 24 8.65 37.00 5.25
C GLN A 24 9.41 35.74 4.77
N LYS A 25 8.76 34.90 3.96
CA LYS A 25 9.38 33.71 3.36
C LYS A 25 10.17 34.01 2.08
N GLY A 26 10.22 35.26 1.64
CA GLY A 26 10.91 35.69 0.43
C GLY A 26 10.26 35.23 -0.87
N LEU A 27 9.04 34.69 -0.80
CA LEU A 27 8.28 34.15 -1.93
C LEU A 27 7.60 35.25 -2.76
N LEU A 28 7.23 36.35 -2.11
CA LEU A 28 6.67 37.54 -2.74
C LEU A 28 7.24 38.79 -2.05
N LYS A 29 8.13 39.51 -2.71
CA LYS A 29 8.74 40.72 -2.14
C LYS A 29 8.01 41.97 -2.66
N PRO A 30 7.84 43.01 -1.84
CA PRO A 30 7.29 44.28 -2.31
C PRO A 30 8.27 44.94 -3.28
N SER A 31 7.75 45.48 -4.38
CA SER A 31 8.53 46.30 -5.33
C SER A 31 9.22 47.49 -4.65
N ARG A 32 8.58 48.10 -3.64
CA ARG A 32 9.19 49.17 -2.84
C ARG A 32 8.66 49.22 -1.41
N VAL A 33 9.46 49.81 -0.52
CA VAL A 33 9.05 50.12 0.87
C VAL A 33 9.18 51.62 1.07
N GLU A 34 8.05 52.31 1.27
CA GLU A 34 7.98 53.77 1.46
C GLU A 34 7.43 54.08 2.84
N HIS A 35 8.18 54.85 3.65
CA HIS A 35 7.74 55.26 4.99
C HIS A 35 7.22 54.08 5.85
N ASN A 36 7.94 52.95 5.82
CA ASN A 36 7.56 51.70 6.50
C ASN A 36 6.28 51.02 5.94
N ARG A 37 5.76 51.49 4.80
CA ARG A 37 4.64 50.88 4.06
C ARG A 37 5.17 50.07 2.89
N ARG A 38 4.71 48.82 2.77
CA ARG A 38 5.00 47.96 1.61
C ARG A 38 4.10 48.34 0.44
N VAL A 39 4.70 48.49 -0.73
CA VAL A 39 3.99 48.77 -1.98
C VAL A 39 4.40 47.75 -3.03
N TYR A 40 3.38 47.17 -3.66
CA TYR A 40 3.49 46.12 -4.65
C TYR A 40 3.09 46.63 -6.03
N SER A 41 3.75 46.15 -7.08
CA SER A 41 3.42 46.47 -8.47
C SER A 41 2.39 45.49 -9.05
N GLU A 42 1.96 45.73 -10.30
CA GLU A 42 1.17 44.75 -11.07
C GLU A 42 1.91 43.42 -11.29
N ALA A 43 3.24 43.46 -11.41
CA ALA A 43 4.03 42.25 -11.58
C ALA A 43 3.96 41.40 -10.30
N ASP A 44 4.06 42.04 -9.13
CA ASP A 44 3.93 41.38 -7.83
C ASP A 44 2.52 40.77 -7.67
N LYS A 45 1.49 41.44 -8.17
CA LYS A 45 0.12 40.90 -8.18
C LYS A 45 0.02 39.64 -9.04
N THR A 46 0.52 39.69 -10.28
CA THR A 46 0.56 38.52 -11.18
C THR A 46 1.32 37.34 -10.55
N GLN A 47 2.43 37.65 -9.86
CA GLN A 47 3.20 36.65 -9.11
C GLN A 47 2.38 36.05 -7.95
N LEU A 48 1.69 36.88 -7.17
CA LEU A 48 0.82 36.40 -6.08
C LEU A 48 -0.33 35.53 -6.60
N GLU A 49 -0.98 35.92 -7.70
CA GLU A 49 -2.03 35.11 -8.36
C GLU A 49 -1.49 33.73 -8.76
N SER A 50 -0.28 33.68 -9.31
CA SER A 50 0.39 32.42 -9.68
C SER A 50 0.70 31.55 -8.45
N ILE A 51 1.17 32.15 -7.36
CA ILE A 51 1.42 31.43 -6.08
C ILE A 51 0.11 30.84 -5.55
N VAL A 52 -0.98 31.62 -5.54
CA VAL A 52 -2.28 31.19 -5.04
C VAL A 52 -2.85 30.05 -5.89
N LEU A 53 -2.72 30.15 -7.22
CA LEU A 53 -3.14 29.11 -8.15
C LEU A 53 -2.38 27.79 -7.94
N LEU A 54 -1.06 27.83 -7.87
CA LEU A 54 -0.26 26.63 -7.63
C LEU A 54 -0.55 26.03 -6.24
N LYS A 55 -0.78 26.89 -5.25
CA LYS A 55 -1.11 26.45 -3.90
C LYS A 55 -2.46 25.73 -3.84
N SER A 56 -3.46 26.19 -4.59
CA SER A 56 -4.78 25.54 -4.65
C SER A 56 -4.74 24.15 -5.30
N MET A 57 -3.75 23.91 -6.18
CA MET A 57 -3.47 22.59 -6.77
C MET A 57 -2.66 21.66 -5.86
N GLY A 58 -2.34 22.07 -4.63
CA GLY A 58 -1.60 21.23 -3.67
C GLY A 58 -0.08 21.24 -3.87
N VAL A 59 0.46 22.20 -4.63
CA VAL A 59 1.91 22.40 -4.74
C VAL A 59 2.43 23.02 -3.42
N SER A 60 3.57 22.52 -2.94
CA SER A 60 4.19 23.04 -1.71
C SER A 60 4.84 24.40 -1.94
N LEU A 61 4.97 25.21 -0.88
CA LEU A 61 5.59 26.54 -1.00
C LEU A 61 7.07 26.46 -1.42
N GLN A 62 7.75 25.37 -1.08
CA GLN A 62 9.14 25.12 -1.49
C GLN A 62 9.24 24.87 -3.00
N GLU A 63 8.34 24.05 -3.54
CA GLU A 63 8.25 23.79 -4.98
C GLU A 63 7.88 25.07 -5.74
N ILE A 64 6.92 25.86 -5.23
CA ILE A 64 6.54 27.16 -5.84
C ILE A 64 7.75 28.11 -5.84
N HIS A 65 8.51 28.18 -4.75
CA HIS A 65 9.71 29.01 -4.67
C HIS A 65 10.75 28.61 -5.72
N HIS A 66 10.96 27.30 -5.94
CA HIS A 66 11.87 26.79 -6.96
C HIS A 66 11.40 27.14 -8.38
N ILE A 67 10.10 26.91 -8.67
CA ILE A 67 9.48 27.24 -9.96
C ILE A 67 9.62 28.74 -10.29
N LEU A 68 9.37 29.62 -9.31
CA LEU A 68 9.36 31.06 -9.55
C LEU A 68 10.77 31.67 -9.65
N ASN A 69 11.78 31.04 -9.04
CA ASN A 69 13.17 31.54 -9.11
C ASN A 69 13.98 30.94 -10.26
N GLU A 70 13.62 29.76 -10.76
CA GLU A 70 14.28 29.11 -11.90
C GLU A 70 13.52 29.35 -13.22
N SER A 71 12.91 30.54 -13.31
CA SER A 71 11.87 30.98 -14.23
C SER A 71 12.15 30.89 -15.74
N GLU A 72 13.23 30.25 -16.18
CA GLU A 72 13.54 30.04 -17.60
C GLU A 72 13.17 28.63 -18.11
N ASP A 73 13.02 27.64 -17.23
CA ASP A 73 12.71 26.27 -17.67
C ASP A 73 11.21 25.92 -17.57
N THR A 74 10.47 26.31 -18.62
CA THR A 74 9.06 25.94 -18.78
C THR A 74 8.85 24.41 -18.82
N ALA A 75 9.89 23.63 -19.16
CA ALA A 75 9.81 22.17 -19.15
C ALA A 75 9.76 21.62 -17.72
N THR A 76 10.54 22.18 -16.79
CA THR A 76 10.53 21.79 -15.37
C THR A 76 9.15 22.01 -14.73
N LEU A 77 8.50 23.14 -15.01
CA LEU A 77 7.12 23.40 -14.54
C LEU A 77 6.13 22.35 -15.06
N LYS A 78 6.19 22.00 -16.36
CA LYS A 78 5.31 20.97 -16.95
C LYS A 78 5.49 19.61 -16.28
N VAL A 79 6.74 19.22 -16.00
CA VAL A 79 7.03 17.95 -15.32
C VAL A 79 6.46 17.93 -13.90
N LEU A 80 6.62 19.03 -13.15
CA LEU A 80 6.08 19.14 -11.79
C LEU A 80 4.55 19.08 -11.76
N LEU A 81 3.88 19.78 -12.68
CA LEU A 81 2.42 19.72 -12.81
C LEU A 81 1.95 18.32 -13.17
N LYS A 82 2.62 17.63 -14.11
CA LYS A 82 2.26 16.26 -14.49
C LYS A 82 2.44 15.28 -13.34
N LYS A 83 3.50 15.45 -12.54
CA LYS A 83 3.72 14.66 -11.33
C LYS A 83 2.58 14.85 -10.32
N LYS A 84 2.11 16.07 -10.13
CA LYS A 84 0.98 16.38 -9.23
C LYS A 84 -0.33 15.81 -9.72
N GLU A 85 -0.59 15.85 -11.03
CA GLU A 85 -1.75 15.21 -11.65
C GLU A 85 -1.81 13.71 -11.31
N VAL A 86 -0.71 12.99 -11.55
CA VAL A 86 -0.61 11.55 -11.25
C VAL A 86 -0.77 11.25 -9.74
N GLU A 87 -0.23 12.12 -8.87
CA GLU A 87 -0.40 12.00 -7.43
C GLU A 87 -1.87 12.10 -7.01
N LEU A 88 -2.60 13.08 -7.57
CA LEU A 88 -4.02 13.28 -7.31
C LEU A 88 -4.89 12.14 -7.84
N GLU A 89 -4.61 11.62 -9.03
CA GLU A 89 -5.29 10.45 -9.59
C GLU A 89 -5.15 9.21 -8.70
N LYS A 90 -3.96 9.01 -8.12
CA LYS A 90 -3.70 7.92 -7.17
C LYS A 90 -4.53 8.09 -5.90
N VAL A 91 -4.56 9.30 -5.33
CA VAL A 91 -5.37 9.60 -4.13
C VAL A 91 -6.85 9.39 -4.42
N LEU A 92 -7.34 9.81 -5.59
CA LEU A 92 -8.72 9.62 -6.00
C LEU A 92 -9.07 8.12 -6.09
N THR A 93 -8.20 7.32 -6.70
CA THR A 93 -8.39 5.86 -6.82
C THR A 93 -8.42 5.19 -5.43
N GLN A 94 -7.50 5.56 -4.54
CA GLN A 94 -7.47 5.04 -3.17
C GLN A 94 -8.71 5.45 -2.37
N THR A 95 -9.17 6.69 -2.55
CA THR A 95 -10.36 7.20 -1.87
C THR A 95 -11.62 6.48 -2.35
N LYS A 96 -11.74 6.23 -3.66
CA LYS A 96 -12.82 5.39 -4.22
C LYS A 96 -12.83 3.99 -3.63
N GLN A 97 -11.67 3.32 -3.55
CA GLN A 97 -11.58 1.99 -2.92
C GLN A 97 -11.96 2.00 -1.44
N LYS A 98 -11.61 3.05 -0.69
CA LYS A 98 -12.04 3.22 0.71
C LYS A 98 -13.55 3.38 0.81
N LEU A 99 -14.14 4.19 -0.07
CA LEU A 99 -15.58 4.39 -0.13
C LEU A 99 -16.33 3.09 -0.42
N GLU A 100 -15.87 2.30 -1.40
CA GLU A 100 -16.45 0.98 -1.70
C GLU A 100 -16.39 0.02 -0.50
N ARG A 101 -15.31 0.06 0.30
CA ARG A 101 -15.21 -0.74 1.52
C ARG A 101 -16.20 -0.28 2.58
N LEU A 102 -16.36 1.03 2.77
CA LEU A 102 -17.33 1.57 3.72
C LEU A 102 -18.76 1.19 3.32
N GLN A 103 -19.11 1.27 2.05
CA GLN A 103 -20.43 0.86 1.54
C GLN A 103 -20.68 -0.64 1.79
N LYS A 104 -19.70 -1.50 1.51
CA LYS A 104 -19.81 -2.93 1.82
C LYS A 104 -19.94 -3.21 3.32
N LEU A 105 -19.26 -2.43 4.16
CA LEU A 105 -19.41 -2.56 5.60
C LEU A 105 -20.79 -2.09 6.07
N ASP A 106 -21.32 -1.02 5.50
CA ASP A 106 -22.66 -0.51 5.81
C ASP A 106 -23.75 -1.56 5.48
N GLU A 107 -23.65 -2.20 4.32
CA GLU A 107 -24.52 -3.34 3.94
C GLU A 107 -24.46 -4.50 4.95
N LEU A 108 -23.28 -4.76 5.55
CA LEU A 108 -23.10 -5.80 6.56
C LEU A 108 -23.58 -5.36 7.96
N VAL A 109 -23.49 -4.07 8.28
CA VAL A 109 -23.84 -3.48 9.59
C VAL A 109 -25.35 -3.37 9.78
N GLY A 110 -26.14 -3.30 8.70
CA GLY A 110 -27.61 -3.22 8.76
C GLY A 110 -28.33 -4.36 9.51
N ASN A 111 -27.62 -5.43 9.92
CA ASN A 111 -28.24 -6.63 10.49
C ASN A 111 -27.90 -6.97 11.96
N ASP A 112 -26.91 -6.39 12.65
CA ASP A 112 -26.68 -6.70 14.09
C ASP A 112 -25.66 -5.79 14.80
N SER A 113 -26.11 -5.03 15.81
CA SER A 113 -25.29 -4.01 16.51
C SER A 113 -24.44 -4.57 17.66
N THR A 114 -24.77 -5.74 18.19
CA THR A 114 -24.06 -6.41 19.30
C THR A 114 -22.76 -7.08 18.88
N GLY A 115 -22.59 -7.35 17.58
CA GLY A 115 -21.37 -7.94 17.04
C GLY A 115 -20.18 -6.99 17.00
N LEU A 116 -20.37 -5.67 16.89
CA LEU A 116 -19.31 -4.74 16.47
C LEU A 116 -18.11 -4.66 17.43
N LEU A 117 -18.33 -4.63 18.76
CA LEU A 117 -17.24 -4.54 19.75
C LEU A 117 -16.49 -5.87 19.92
N ALA A 118 -17.17 -7.01 19.78
CA ALA A 118 -16.54 -8.32 19.74
C ALA A 118 -15.76 -8.53 18.41
N ASN A 119 -16.31 -8.02 17.31
CA ASN A 119 -15.75 -8.15 15.97
C ASN A 119 -14.53 -7.27 15.74
N ALA A 120 -14.42 -6.09 16.37
CA ALA A 120 -13.25 -5.22 16.21
C ALA A 120 -11.96 -5.88 16.74
N HIS A 121 -11.99 -6.40 17.97
CA HIS A 121 -10.86 -7.13 18.54
C HIS A 121 -10.57 -8.43 17.78
N HIS A 122 -11.62 -9.18 17.42
CA HIS A 122 -11.48 -10.39 16.60
C HIS A 122 -10.88 -10.10 15.21
N PHE A 123 -11.24 -8.98 14.60
CA PHE A 123 -10.74 -8.56 13.29
C PHE A 123 -9.27 -8.13 13.34
N GLU A 124 -8.87 -7.37 14.35
CA GLU A 124 -7.47 -6.98 14.53
C GLU A 124 -6.57 -8.21 14.79
N GLN A 125 -7.06 -9.16 15.62
CA GLN A 125 -6.39 -10.44 15.82
C GLN A 125 -6.34 -11.27 14.53
N LEU A 126 -7.39 -11.28 13.71
CA LEU A 126 -7.39 -12.00 12.43
C LEU A 126 -6.43 -11.36 11.41
N SER A 127 -6.41 -10.02 11.34
CA SER A 127 -5.53 -9.26 10.46
C SER A 127 -4.06 -9.52 10.76
N SER A 128 -3.67 -9.51 12.03
CA SER A 128 -2.28 -9.82 12.42
C SER A 128 -1.85 -11.24 12.03
N ARG A 129 -2.77 -12.23 12.15
CA ARG A 129 -2.52 -13.61 11.69
C ARG A 129 -2.41 -13.72 10.18
N MET A 130 -3.15 -12.90 9.42
CA MET A 130 -3.03 -12.81 7.96
C MET A 130 -1.69 -12.18 7.55
N ASP A 131 -1.20 -11.20 8.31
CA ASP A 131 0.11 -10.58 8.06
C ASP A 131 1.26 -11.56 8.32
N GLN A 132 1.17 -12.38 9.37
CA GLN A 132 2.14 -13.44 9.67
C GLN A 132 2.24 -14.50 8.56
N MET A 133 1.18 -14.73 7.77
CA MET A 133 1.24 -15.63 6.61
C MET A 133 2.23 -15.18 5.54
N SER A 134 2.60 -13.90 5.49
CA SER A 134 3.64 -13.41 4.58
C SER A 134 5.00 -14.07 4.86
N GLN A 135 5.34 -14.28 6.14
CA GLN A 135 6.60 -14.88 6.56
C GLN A 135 6.66 -16.37 6.25
N ILE A 136 5.57 -17.11 6.51
CA ILE A 136 5.46 -18.53 6.17
C ILE A 136 5.64 -18.74 4.66
N ARG A 137 4.94 -17.93 3.84
CA ARG A 137 5.06 -18.00 2.38
C ARG A 137 6.46 -17.62 1.88
N ARG A 138 7.07 -16.58 2.46
CA ARG A 138 8.45 -16.19 2.12
C ARG A 138 9.43 -17.33 2.39
N ASN A 139 9.35 -17.96 3.56
CA ASN A 139 10.21 -19.08 3.91
C ASN A 139 10.01 -20.28 2.94
N MET A 140 8.76 -20.60 2.61
CA MET A 140 8.47 -21.66 1.62
C MET A 140 9.06 -21.35 0.23
N LEU A 141 8.95 -20.10 -0.23
CA LEU A 141 9.53 -19.69 -1.52
C LEU A 141 11.06 -19.80 -1.51
N ILE A 142 11.72 -19.32 -0.45
CA ILE A 142 13.18 -19.40 -0.30
C ILE A 142 13.64 -20.86 -0.32
N THR A 143 13.00 -21.73 0.48
CA THR A 143 13.33 -23.16 0.51
C THR A 143 13.08 -23.81 -0.85
N GLY A 144 11.97 -23.47 -1.52
CA GLY A 144 11.65 -23.97 -2.86
C GLY A 144 12.72 -23.60 -3.90
N ILE A 145 13.17 -22.35 -3.90
CA ILE A 145 14.25 -21.86 -4.77
C ILE A 145 15.56 -22.60 -4.48
N ALA A 146 15.93 -22.76 -3.21
CA ALA A 146 17.16 -23.46 -2.82
C ALA A 146 17.16 -24.95 -3.23
N VAL A 147 16.03 -25.64 -3.05
CA VAL A 147 15.88 -27.04 -3.47
C VAL A 147 15.88 -27.15 -4.99
N GLY A 148 15.25 -26.20 -5.69
CA GLY A 148 15.24 -26.12 -7.15
C GLY A 148 16.65 -25.91 -7.72
N SER A 149 17.43 -24.97 -7.17
CA SER A 149 18.80 -24.72 -7.61
C SER A 149 19.71 -25.92 -7.39
N TYR A 150 19.55 -26.63 -6.26
CA TYR A 150 20.22 -27.91 -6.01
C TYR A 150 19.89 -28.96 -7.08
N GLN A 151 18.61 -29.11 -7.45
CA GLN A 151 18.19 -30.06 -8.48
C GLN A 151 18.77 -29.70 -9.85
N VAL A 152 18.66 -28.46 -10.29
CA VAL A 152 19.21 -28.02 -11.58
C VAL A 152 20.73 -28.28 -11.62
N SER A 153 21.43 -27.99 -10.53
CA SER A 153 22.87 -28.25 -10.41
C SER A 153 23.20 -29.74 -10.48
N ALA A 154 22.40 -30.60 -9.83
CA ALA A 154 22.55 -32.05 -9.88
C ALA A 154 22.30 -32.59 -11.30
N LEU A 155 21.30 -32.07 -12.02
CA LEU A 155 20.99 -32.44 -13.40
C LEU A 155 22.11 -32.06 -14.36
N VAL A 156 22.59 -30.82 -14.29
CA VAL A 156 23.73 -30.35 -15.11
C VAL A 156 24.97 -31.20 -14.86
N ARG A 157 25.25 -31.55 -13.61
CA ARG A 157 26.38 -32.42 -13.26
C ARG A 157 26.20 -33.85 -13.79
N ALA A 158 24.98 -34.39 -13.76
CA ALA A 158 24.68 -35.70 -14.32
C ALA A 158 24.86 -35.73 -15.84
N LEU A 159 24.47 -34.67 -16.56
CA LEU A 159 24.64 -34.55 -18.01
C LEU A 159 26.11 -34.37 -18.42
N THR A 160 26.87 -33.53 -17.69
CA THR A 160 28.27 -33.23 -18.01
C THR A 160 29.21 -34.38 -17.66
N LYS A 161 29.02 -35.03 -16.50
CA LYS A 161 29.89 -36.13 -16.03
C LYS A 161 29.38 -37.53 -16.41
N LYS A 162 28.20 -37.63 -17.05
CA LYS A 162 27.49 -38.89 -17.36
C LYS A 162 27.25 -39.80 -16.13
N ASP A 163 27.30 -39.25 -14.91
CA ASP A 163 27.05 -39.98 -13.66
C ASP A 163 25.62 -39.72 -13.17
N TRP A 164 24.70 -40.59 -13.58
CA TRP A 164 23.28 -40.48 -13.22
C TRP A 164 22.99 -40.76 -11.75
N LYS A 165 23.96 -41.30 -10.97
CA LYS A 165 23.78 -41.58 -9.54
C LYS A 165 23.54 -40.30 -8.74
N ILE A 166 24.13 -39.17 -9.16
CA ILE A 166 23.93 -37.86 -8.52
C ILE A 166 22.49 -37.39 -8.67
N TRP A 167 21.92 -37.52 -9.87
CA TRP A 167 20.54 -37.16 -10.15
C TRP A 167 19.56 -38.10 -9.43
N ALA A 168 19.84 -39.40 -9.42
CA ALA A 168 19.03 -40.40 -8.72
C ALA A 168 18.94 -40.13 -7.20
N LYS A 169 19.99 -39.61 -6.56
CA LYS A 169 19.99 -39.21 -5.13
C LYS A 169 19.25 -37.90 -4.87
N ALA A 170 19.17 -37.00 -5.85
CA ALA A 170 18.49 -35.70 -5.69
C ALA A 170 16.96 -35.83 -5.60
N ILE A 171 16.39 -36.87 -6.24
CA ILE A 171 14.94 -37.14 -6.23
C ILE A 171 14.41 -37.48 -4.83
N PRO A 172 14.94 -38.47 -4.09
CA PRO A 172 14.45 -38.76 -2.73
C PRO A 172 14.67 -37.59 -1.78
N PHE A 173 15.75 -36.82 -1.95
CA PHE A 173 15.96 -35.58 -1.18
C PHE A 173 14.83 -34.55 -1.42
N ARG A 174 14.40 -34.35 -2.68
CA ARG A 174 13.24 -33.49 -2.99
C ARG A 174 11.98 -33.97 -2.28
N VAL A 175 11.70 -35.27 -2.31
CA VAL A 175 10.50 -35.85 -1.69
C VAL A 175 10.53 -35.62 -0.18
N LEU A 176 11.67 -35.82 0.48
CA LEU A 176 11.84 -35.56 1.91
C LEU A 176 11.61 -34.09 2.26
N VAL A 177 12.19 -33.16 1.50
CA VAL A 177 12.00 -31.72 1.76
C VAL A 177 10.56 -31.29 1.50
N ALA A 178 9.92 -31.80 0.45
CA ALA A 178 8.52 -31.52 0.15
C ALA A 178 7.58 -32.04 1.26
N ALA A 179 7.83 -33.25 1.77
CA ALA A 179 7.10 -33.81 2.91
C ALA A 179 7.28 -32.95 4.17
N GLY A 180 8.52 -32.55 4.47
CA GLY A 180 8.84 -31.66 5.60
C GLY A 180 8.17 -30.29 5.50
N LEU A 181 8.21 -29.65 4.33
CA LEU A 181 7.52 -28.38 4.06
C LEU A 181 6.00 -28.53 4.19
N THR A 182 5.43 -29.63 3.71
CA THR A 182 3.99 -29.91 3.84
C THR A 182 3.60 -30.08 5.30
N ALA A 183 4.38 -30.81 6.09
CA ALA A 183 4.16 -30.97 7.52
C ALA A 183 4.31 -29.64 8.27
N TYR A 184 5.36 -28.86 7.96
CA TYR A 184 5.56 -27.52 8.51
C TYR A 184 4.36 -26.60 8.20
N TYR A 185 3.92 -26.58 6.94
CA TYR A 185 2.78 -25.76 6.52
C TYR A 185 1.50 -26.20 7.23
N TYR A 186 1.22 -27.50 7.30
CA TYR A 186 0.05 -28.03 8.00
C TYR A 186 0.03 -27.70 9.51
N GLN A 187 1.20 -27.68 10.15
CA GLN A 187 1.30 -27.33 11.56
C GLN A 187 1.05 -25.84 11.82
N ASN A 188 1.47 -24.96 10.92
CA ASN A 188 1.50 -23.51 11.15
C ASN A 188 0.37 -22.74 10.46
N VAL A 189 -0.49 -23.41 9.69
CA VAL A 189 -1.57 -22.76 8.94
C VAL A 189 -2.93 -23.33 9.36
N SER A 190 -3.85 -22.42 9.63
CA SER A 190 -5.27 -22.67 9.90
C SER A 190 -6.12 -21.93 8.85
N TYR A 191 -7.40 -22.24 8.77
CA TYR A 191 -8.29 -21.69 7.76
C TYR A 191 -9.49 -21.00 8.39
N VAL A 192 -9.93 -19.88 7.80
CA VAL A 192 -11.13 -19.15 8.23
C VAL A 192 -12.23 -19.29 7.18
N CYS A 193 -13.42 -19.70 7.63
CA CYS A 193 -14.60 -19.77 6.79
C CYS A 193 -15.12 -18.35 6.49
N PRO A 194 -15.38 -17.97 5.22
CA PRO A 194 -15.92 -16.65 4.90
C PRO A 194 -17.39 -16.46 5.31
N ASN A 195 -18.15 -17.55 5.46
CA ASN A 195 -19.56 -17.48 5.86
C ASN A 195 -19.71 -17.30 7.38
N CYS A 196 -19.19 -18.25 8.17
CA CYS A 196 -19.38 -18.26 9.63
C CYS A 196 -18.15 -17.82 10.45
N GLN A 197 -17.08 -17.37 9.80
CA GLN A 197 -15.83 -16.89 10.42
C GLN A 197 -15.12 -17.87 11.37
N THR A 198 -15.54 -19.13 11.38
CA THR A 198 -14.91 -20.16 12.23
C THR A 198 -13.51 -20.48 11.72
N VAL A 199 -12.55 -20.50 12.64
CA VAL A 199 -11.18 -20.96 12.40
C VAL A 199 -11.13 -22.48 12.58
N PHE A 200 -10.63 -23.21 11.59
CA PHE A 200 -10.53 -24.65 11.65
C PHE A 200 -9.30 -25.19 10.94
N LYS A 201 -8.94 -26.44 11.25
CA LYS A 201 -7.93 -27.22 10.52
C LYS A 201 -8.59 -28.40 9.81
N PRO A 202 -8.54 -28.47 8.47
CA PRO A 202 -9.05 -29.62 7.73
C PRO A 202 -8.14 -30.84 7.96
N LYS A 203 -8.63 -32.03 7.65
CA LYS A 203 -7.77 -33.23 7.54
C LYS A 203 -6.69 -33.00 6.48
N LEU A 204 -5.49 -33.56 6.70
CA LEU A 204 -4.34 -33.40 5.80
C LEU A 204 -4.65 -33.76 4.34
N SER A 205 -5.41 -34.85 4.09
CA SER A 205 -5.80 -35.26 2.74
C SER A 205 -6.66 -34.21 2.04
N HIS A 206 -7.69 -33.72 2.72
CA HIS A 206 -8.55 -32.65 2.21
C HIS A 206 -7.79 -31.35 2.01
N MET A 207 -6.78 -31.07 2.84
CA MET A 207 -5.88 -29.96 2.60
C MET A 207 -5.13 -30.18 1.29
N ILE A 208 -4.31 -31.23 1.16
CA ILE A 208 -3.42 -31.45 0.01
C ILE A 208 -4.16 -31.44 -1.33
N PHE A 209 -5.33 -32.10 -1.43
CA PHE A 209 -6.04 -32.29 -2.70
C PHE A 209 -7.10 -31.23 -3.01
N ALA A 210 -7.37 -30.28 -2.12
CA ALA A 210 -8.32 -29.21 -2.38
C ALA A 210 -7.80 -28.19 -3.40
N ASN A 211 -8.71 -27.66 -4.23
CA ASN A 211 -8.42 -26.53 -5.10
C ASN A 211 -7.97 -25.33 -4.27
N HIS A 212 -6.86 -24.71 -4.67
CA HIS A 212 -6.24 -23.63 -3.90
C HIS A 212 -5.70 -22.51 -4.79
N THR A 213 -5.62 -21.32 -4.19
CA THR A 213 -4.85 -20.19 -4.68
C THR A 213 -3.68 -19.93 -3.71
N PHE A 214 -2.88 -18.88 -3.93
CA PHE A 214 -1.81 -18.48 -3.01
C PHE A 214 -2.28 -17.99 -1.62
N LYS A 215 -3.59 -17.77 -1.42
CA LYS A 215 -4.15 -17.23 -0.17
C LYS A 215 -5.34 -18.01 0.37
N THR A 216 -5.93 -18.89 -0.45
CA THR A 216 -7.22 -19.51 -0.14
C THR A 216 -7.27 -20.95 -0.57
N ARG A 217 -8.09 -21.75 0.10
CA ARG A 217 -8.31 -23.16 -0.24
C ARG A 217 -9.80 -23.50 -0.17
N LYS A 218 -10.30 -24.23 -1.17
CA LYS A 218 -11.70 -24.64 -1.24
C LYS A 218 -11.95 -25.79 -0.26
N LEU A 219 -12.54 -25.49 0.89
CA LEU A 219 -12.73 -26.42 2.00
C LEU A 219 -14.16 -26.38 2.51
N THR A 220 -14.63 -27.53 3.00
CA THR A 220 -15.92 -27.64 3.70
C THR A 220 -15.72 -27.25 5.15
N CYS A 221 -16.48 -26.24 5.60
CA CYS A 221 -16.41 -25.79 6.98
C CYS A 221 -17.06 -26.82 7.91
N PRO A 222 -16.41 -27.23 9.01
CA PRO A 222 -17.01 -28.16 9.97
C PRO A 222 -18.15 -27.53 10.78
N ASN A 223 -18.25 -26.20 10.83
CA ASN A 223 -19.28 -25.48 11.58
C ASN A 223 -20.56 -25.26 10.75
N CYS A 224 -20.47 -24.60 9.59
CA CYS A 224 -21.65 -24.33 8.75
C CYS A 224 -21.92 -25.39 7.67
N GLY A 225 -21.03 -26.36 7.46
CA GLY A 225 -21.20 -27.42 6.46
C GLY A 225 -21.02 -26.98 5.00
N GLU A 226 -20.90 -25.68 4.73
CA GLU A 226 -20.74 -25.16 3.38
C GLU A 226 -19.28 -25.23 2.88
N THR A 227 -19.13 -25.37 1.56
CA THR A 227 -17.82 -25.43 0.91
C THR A 227 -17.48 -24.11 0.23
N HIS A 228 -16.50 -23.40 0.78
CA HIS A 228 -16.07 -22.08 0.31
C HIS A 228 -14.55 -22.00 0.13
N TYR A 229 -14.08 -20.96 -0.53
CA TYR A 229 -12.66 -20.60 -0.50
C TYR A 229 -12.31 -20.00 0.86
N CYS A 230 -11.83 -20.85 1.77
CA CYS A 230 -11.41 -20.46 3.11
C CYS A 230 -10.04 -19.76 3.06
N ILE A 231 -9.89 -18.72 3.88
CA ILE A 231 -8.71 -17.85 3.91
C ILE A 231 -7.65 -18.49 4.82
N GLU A 232 -6.40 -18.52 4.36
CA GLU A 232 -5.25 -19.00 5.14
C GLU A 232 -4.84 -17.98 6.21
N VAL A 233 -4.66 -18.45 7.44
CA VAL A 233 -4.21 -17.66 8.59
C VAL A 233 -3.17 -18.41 9.40
N ALA A 234 -2.24 -17.69 10.02
CA ALA A 234 -1.24 -18.31 10.89
C ALA A 234 -1.91 -18.99 12.09
N ASP A 235 -1.43 -20.18 12.48
CA ASP A 235 -1.96 -20.89 13.65
C ASP A 235 -1.39 -20.31 14.95
N ASN A 236 -2.26 -20.04 15.94
CA ASN A 236 -1.87 -19.34 17.17
C ASN A 236 -1.04 -20.19 18.14
N ASN A 237 -0.88 -21.49 17.87
CA ASN A 237 -0.41 -22.44 18.88
C ASN A 237 1.12 -22.48 19.09
N LYS A 238 1.90 -21.55 18.47
CA LYS A 238 3.38 -21.49 18.58
C LYS A 238 3.97 -20.08 18.44
N LEU A 239 3.32 -19.05 18.99
CA LEU A 239 4.00 -17.77 19.29
C LEU A 239 4.46 -17.77 20.75
N ILE A 240 5.32 -18.72 21.10
CA ILE A 240 6.21 -18.72 22.28
C ILE A 240 7.52 -19.36 21.83
#